data_AF-A0A842RUY4-F1
#
_entry.id   AF-A0A842RUY4-F1
#
_cell.length_a   1.000
_cell.length_b   1.000
_cell.length_c   1.000
_cell.angle_alpha   90.00
_cell.angle_beta   90.00
_cell.angle_gamma   90.00
#
_symmetry.space_group_name_H-M   'P 1'
#
loop_
_entity.id
_entity.type
_entity.pdbx_description
1 polymer ?
#
loop_
_entity_poly.entity_id
_entity_poly.type
_entity_poly.pdbx_seq_one_letter_code
_entity_poly.pdbx_strand_id
1 'polypeptide(L)'
;MTEEKSKLKSEFSIKNAIGYGFGQFSDTIVYQTFTFLTFTFYYSVVGLSVDFITIGFIIWAIWNSINDPLLGTISDRTSTKYGKRRPYIYVAVVPLCIIIILLFIPPIPSDLLITPITSSHNFPSTVMIKLGT
;
A
#
# COMPACT_ATOMS: atom_id res chain seq x y z
N MET A 1 -3.76 45.07 -1.83
CA MET A 1 -2.85 44.49 -2.85
C MET A 1 -1.45 44.15 -2.34
N THR A 2 -0.83 44.93 -1.44
CA THR A 2 0.55 44.63 -0.94
C THR A 2 0.58 43.56 0.17
N GLU A 3 -0.39 43.54 1.08
CA GLU A 3 -0.51 42.50 2.12
C GLU A 3 -0.91 41.13 1.58
N GLU A 4 -1.79 41.09 0.59
CA GLU A 4 -2.21 39.84 -0.05
C GLU A 4 -1.04 39.16 -0.78
N LYS A 5 -0.18 39.94 -1.46
CA LYS A 5 1.05 39.44 -2.07
C LYS A 5 2.08 38.93 -1.06
N SER A 6 2.15 39.50 0.15
CA SER A 6 3.07 39.03 1.20
C SER A 6 2.59 37.73 1.83
N LYS A 7 1.27 37.57 2.02
CA LYS A 7 0.62 36.33 2.45
C LYS A 7 0.78 35.20 1.42
N LEU A 8 0.62 35.52 0.14
CA LEU A 8 0.84 34.56 -0.95
C LEU A 8 2.31 34.11 -1.03
N LYS A 9 3.27 35.01 -0.77
CA LYS A 9 4.70 34.69 -0.74
C LYS A 9 5.09 33.81 0.47
N SER A 10 4.37 33.91 1.59
CA SER A 10 4.59 33.04 2.75
C SER A 10 3.89 31.69 2.62
N GLU A 11 2.71 31.62 1.97
CA GLU A 11 2.05 30.36 1.59
C GLU A 11 2.87 29.57 0.56
N PHE A 12 3.31 30.20 -0.53
CA PHE A 12 4.18 29.62 -1.56
C PHE A 12 5.68 29.77 -1.25
N SER A 13 6.05 29.69 0.03
CA SER A 13 7.46 29.60 0.39
C SER A 13 8.06 28.30 -0.15
N ILE A 14 9.22 28.38 -0.83
CA ILE A 14 9.95 27.21 -1.36
C ILE A 14 10.17 26.15 -0.27
N LYS A 15 10.35 26.56 0.99
CA LYS A 15 10.46 25.65 2.14
C LYS A 15 9.21 24.81 2.34
N ASN A 16 8.03 25.42 2.23
CA ASN A 16 6.75 24.71 2.34
C ASN A 16 6.55 23.78 1.14
N ALA A 17 6.87 24.24 -0.07
CA ALA A 17 6.78 23.43 -1.29
C ALA A 17 7.66 22.17 -1.21
N ILE A 18 8.90 22.30 -0.74
CA ILE A 18 9.81 21.16 -0.51
C ILE A 18 9.25 20.24 0.59
N GLY A 19 8.74 20.79 1.69
CA GLY A 19 8.11 20.01 2.75
C GLY A 19 6.90 19.19 2.28
N TYR A 20 6.02 19.80 1.49
CA TYR A 20 4.90 19.11 0.86
C TYR A 20 5.35 18.05 -0.15
N GLY A 21 6.35 18.36 -0.99
CA GLY A 21 6.92 17.43 -1.95
C GLY A 21 7.53 16.20 -1.29
N PHE A 22 8.27 16.39 -0.19
CA PHE A 22 8.86 15.29 0.57
C PHE A 22 7.80 14.41 1.25
N GLY A 23 6.72 15.02 1.75
CA GLY A 23 5.56 14.30 2.25
C GLY A 23 4.95 13.39 1.18
N GLN A 24 4.66 13.94 0.01
CA GLN A 24 4.09 13.17 -1.10
C GLN A 24 5.04 12.07 -1.61
N PHE A 25 6.34 12.36 -1.61
CA PHE A 25 7.37 11.40 -1.99
C PHE A 25 7.36 10.17 -1.07
N SER A 26 7.30 10.41 0.26
CA SER A 26 7.24 9.31 1.23
C SER A 26 5.97 8.46 1.06
N ASP A 27 4.82 9.09 0.84
CA ASP A 27 3.54 8.42 0.65
C ASP A 27 3.55 7.52 -0.61
N THR A 28 4.08 8.06 -1.71
CA THR A 28 4.21 7.33 -2.98
C THR A 28 5.11 6.10 -2.84
N ILE A 29 6.24 6.21 -2.14
CA ILE A 29 7.16 5.08 -1.91
C ILE A 29 6.45 3.98 -1.13
N VAL A 30 5.80 4.33 -0.01
CA VAL A 30 5.12 3.35 0.84
C VAL A 30 4.03 2.62 0.04
N TYR A 31 3.21 3.35 -0.72
CA TYR A 31 2.17 2.78 -1.57
C TYR A 31 2.74 1.82 -2.64
N GLN A 32 3.82 2.21 -3.30
CA GLN A 32 4.44 1.41 -4.35
C GLN A 32 5.13 0.16 -3.78
N THR A 33 5.84 0.30 -2.66
CA THR A 33 6.47 -0.83 -1.95
C THR A 33 5.41 -1.81 -1.46
N PHE A 34 4.31 -1.34 -0.89
CA PHE A 34 3.22 -2.19 -0.43
C PHE A 34 2.60 -3.00 -1.59
N THR A 35 2.33 -2.34 -2.72
CA THR A 35 1.78 -2.98 -3.92
C THR A 35 2.72 -4.07 -4.44
N PHE A 36 4.01 -3.76 -4.56
CA PHE A 36 5.02 -4.69 -5.05
C PHE A 36 5.24 -5.89 -4.11
N LEU A 37 5.34 -5.63 -2.80
CA LEU A 37 5.54 -6.66 -1.78
C LEU A 37 4.35 -7.61 -1.73
N THR A 38 3.13 -7.06 -1.74
CA THR A 38 1.89 -7.86 -1.73
C THR A 38 1.84 -8.76 -2.95
N PHE A 39 2.04 -8.22 -4.16
CA PHE A 39 2.05 -9.03 -5.38
C PHE A 39 3.10 -10.15 -5.32
N THR A 40 4.34 -9.82 -4.94
CA THR A 40 5.46 -10.78 -4.90
C THR A 40 5.25 -11.86 -3.83
N PHE A 41 4.70 -11.50 -2.67
CA PHE A 41 4.41 -12.47 -1.60
C PHE A 41 3.35 -13.48 -2.04
N TYR A 42 2.22 -13.01 -2.58
CA TYR A 42 1.15 -13.91 -3.01
C TYR A 42 1.51 -14.74 -4.25
N TYR A 43 2.32 -14.18 -5.16
CA TYR A 43 2.79 -14.90 -6.34
C TYR A 43 3.90 -15.90 -6.02
N SER A 44 4.99 -15.44 -5.39
CA SER A 44 6.22 -16.25 -5.22
C SER A 44 6.25 -17.10 -3.96
N VAL A 45 5.63 -16.66 -2.86
CA VAL A 45 5.67 -17.38 -1.58
C VAL A 45 4.45 -18.27 -1.41
N VAL A 46 3.26 -17.74 -1.68
CA VAL A 46 2.00 -18.48 -1.56
C VAL A 46 1.73 -19.33 -2.82
N GLY A 47 2.29 -18.97 -3.97
CA GLY A 47 2.08 -19.70 -5.22
C GLY A 47 0.69 -19.51 -5.84
N LEU A 48 0.02 -18.38 -5.53
CA LEU A 48 -1.31 -18.09 -6.05
C LEU A 48 -1.24 -17.73 -7.55
N SER A 49 -2.23 -18.14 -8.33
CA SER A 49 -2.27 -17.76 -9.75
C SER A 49 -2.46 -16.26 -9.91
N VAL A 50 -1.89 -15.71 -10.99
CA VAL A 50 -1.93 -14.27 -11.30
C VAL A 50 -3.38 -13.76 -11.40
N ASP A 51 -4.28 -14.58 -11.95
CA ASP A 51 -5.70 -14.22 -12.12
C ASP A 51 -6.38 -13.82 -10.80
N PHE A 52 -6.18 -14.60 -9.73
CA PHE A 52 -6.75 -14.29 -8.41
C PHE A 52 -6.12 -13.05 -7.78
N ILE A 53 -4.80 -12.90 -7.95
CA ILE A 53 -4.08 -11.71 -7.45
C ILE A 53 -4.62 -10.45 -8.12
N THR A 54 -4.78 -10.47 -9.44
CA THR A 54 -5.32 -9.35 -10.22
C THR A 54 -6.76 -9.02 -9.81
N ILE A 55 -7.62 -10.02 -9.62
CA ILE A 55 -8.99 -9.80 -9.11
C ILE A 55 -8.95 -9.12 -7.74
N GLY A 56 -8.06 -9.55 -6.84
CA GLY A 56 -7.85 -8.91 -5.53
C GLY A 56 -7.46 -7.43 -5.65
N PHE A 57 -6.53 -7.11 -6.55
CA PHE A 57 -6.12 -5.72 -6.82
C PHE A 57 -7.25 -4.87 -7.43
N ILE A 58 -8.10 -5.45 -8.28
CA ILE A 58 -9.28 -4.76 -8.83
C ILE A 58 -10.26 -4.40 -7.72
N ILE A 59 -10.59 -5.35 -6.84
CA ILE A 59 -11.47 -5.13 -5.70
C ILE A 59 -10.89 -4.03 -4.79
N TRP A 60 -9.58 -4.09 -4.52
CA TRP A 60 -8.88 -3.08 -3.74
C TRP A 60 -8.95 -1.68 -4.38
N ALA A 61 -8.76 -1.57 -5.70
CA ALA A 61 -8.87 -0.31 -6.42
C ALA A 61 -10.29 0.29 -6.35
N ILE A 62 -11.32 -0.54 -6.55
CA ILE A 62 -12.73 -0.10 -6.42
C ILE A 62 -13.01 0.39 -5.00
N TRP A 63 -12.53 -0.35 -3.99
CA TRP A 63 -12.69 0.02 -2.59
C TRP A 63 -12.03 1.38 -2.28
N ASN A 64 -10.80 1.62 -2.75
CA ASN A 64 -10.13 2.90 -2.58
C ASN A 64 -10.88 4.06 -3.27
N SER A 65 -11.37 3.83 -4.49
CA SER A 65 -12.14 4.84 -5.22
C SER A 65 -13.39 5.31 -4.47
N ILE A 66 -13.95 4.49 -3.59
CA ILE A 66 -15.09 4.84 -2.74
C ILE A 66 -14.63 5.50 -1.43
N ASN A 67 -13.57 4.97 -0.82
CA ASN A 67 -13.07 5.48 0.46
C ASN A 67 -12.44 6.86 0.34
N ASP A 68 -11.73 7.17 -0.74
CA ASP A 68 -11.00 8.43 -0.87
C ASP A 68 -11.95 9.65 -0.80
N PRO A 69 -13.08 9.68 -1.54
CA PRO A 69 -14.08 10.75 -1.38
C PRO A 69 -14.75 10.74 0.00
N LEU A 70 -15.06 9.55 0.54
CA LEU A 70 -15.73 9.40 1.83
C LEU A 70 -14.87 10.02 2.95
N LEU A 71 -13.61 9.62 3.03
CA LEU A 71 -12.65 10.15 3.99
C LEU A 71 -12.38 11.64 3.78
N GLY A 72 -12.38 12.11 2.54
CA GLY A 72 -12.31 13.54 2.22
C GLY A 72 -13.45 14.33 2.89
N THR A 73 -14.69 13.90 2.66
CA THR A 73 -15.87 14.58 3.22
C THR A 73 -15.95 14.51 4.75
N ILE A 74 -15.55 13.38 5.34
CA ILE A 74 -15.53 13.18 6.80
C ILE A 74 -14.44 14.04 7.44
N SER A 75 -13.24 14.05 6.87
CA SER A 75 -12.11 14.89 7.31
C SER A 75 -12.49 16.37 7.31
N ASP A 76 -13.16 16.85 6.25
CA ASP A 76 -13.47 18.26 6.09
C ASP A 76 -14.53 18.76 7.09
N ARG A 77 -15.45 17.87 7.51
CA ARG A 77 -16.50 18.16 8.51
C ARG A 77 -16.02 18.07 9.96
N THR A 78 -14.82 17.55 10.21
CA THR A 78 -14.31 17.32 11.57
C THR A 78 -13.57 18.54 12.10
N SER A 79 -14.08 19.15 13.17
CA SER A 79 -13.41 20.25 13.89
C SER A 79 -12.98 19.77 15.28
N THR A 80 -11.73 19.33 15.39
CA THR A 80 -11.12 18.87 16.64
C THR A 80 -9.99 19.79 17.11
N LYS A 81 -9.78 19.86 18.42
CA LYS A 81 -8.75 20.70 19.08
C LYS A 81 -7.32 20.44 18.59
N TYR A 82 -7.04 19.28 18.01
CA TYR A 82 -5.74 18.85 17.48
C TYR A 82 -5.61 19.04 15.94
N GLY A 83 -6.59 19.68 15.29
CA GLY A 83 -6.67 19.84 13.83
C GLY A 83 -7.59 18.80 13.18
N LYS A 84 -7.92 19.00 11.89
CA LYS A 84 -8.97 18.26 11.18
C LYS A 84 -8.60 16.80 10.83
N ARG A 85 -7.33 16.55 10.47
CA ARG A 85 -6.86 15.26 9.92
C ARG A 85 -6.12 14.36 10.93
N ARG A 86 -5.58 14.94 12.00
CA ARG A 86 -4.74 14.22 12.98
C ARG A 86 -5.46 13.09 13.74
N PRO A 87 -6.71 13.22 14.22
CA PRO A 87 -7.35 12.14 14.97
C PRO A 87 -7.59 10.90 14.09
N TYR A 88 -7.92 11.07 12.81
CA TYR A 88 -8.11 9.96 11.87
C TYR A 88 -6.82 9.16 11.65
N ILE A 89 -5.67 9.84 11.57
CA ILE A 89 -4.38 9.17 11.40
C ILE A 89 -4.07 8.30 12.61
N TYR A 90 -4.22 8.82 13.84
CA TYR A 90 -3.93 8.05 15.04
C TYR A 90 -4.85 6.83 15.20
N VAL A 91 -6.14 7.01 14.90
CA VAL A 91 -7.12 5.92 14.97
C VAL A 91 -6.88 4.90 13.87
N ALA A 92 -6.45 5.31 12.68
CA ALA A 92 -6.19 4.41 11.56
C ALA A 92 -4.91 3.58 11.71
N VAL A 93 -3.88 4.11 12.39
CA VAL A 93 -2.59 3.40 12.57
C VAL A 93 -2.78 2.07 13.30
N VAL A 94 -3.56 2.05 14.39
CA VAL A 94 -3.77 0.84 15.20
C VAL A 94 -4.39 -0.34 14.40
N PRO A 95 -5.56 -0.19 13.75
CA PRO A 95 -6.15 -1.26 12.95
C PRO A 95 -5.29 -1.59 11.73
N LEU A 96 -4.61 -0.60 11.13
CA LEU A 96 -3.72 -0.83 9.99
C LEU A 96 -2.53 -1.73 10.36
N CYS A 97 -1.90 -1.52 11.52
CA CYS A 97 -0.84 -2.39 12.02
C CYS A 97 -1.33 -3.83 12.21
N ILE A 98 -2.51 -4.00 12.79
CA ILE A 98 -3.11 -5.33 13.01
C ILE A 98 -3.36 -6.02 11.67
N ILE A 99 -3.97 -5.33 10.71
CA ILE A 99 -4.29 -5.89 9.39
C ILE A 99 -3.03 -6.27 8.61
N ILE A 100 -1.96 -5.46 8.66
CA ILE A 100 -0.69 -5.80 8.01
C ILE A 100 -0.11 -7.09 8.58
N ILE A 101 -0.13 -7.26 9.91
CA ILE A 101 0.34 -8.49 10.54
C ILE A 101 -0.48 -9.69 10.06
N LEU A 102 -1.80 -9.56 10.02
CA LEU A 102 -2.69 -10.63 9.52
C LEU A 102 -2.46 -10.93 8.03
N LEU A 103 -2.20 -9.92 7.20
CA LEU A 103 -2.00 -10.08 5.77
C LEU A 103 -0.78 -10.94 5.44
N PHE A 104 0.27 -10.86 6.25
CA PHE A 104 1.51 -11.65 6.09
C PHE A 104 1.55 -12.91 6.95
N ILE A 105 0.51 -13.19 7.73
CA ILE A 105 0.31 -14.46 8.45
C ILE A 105 -0.95 -15.12 7.86
N PRO A 106 -0.90 -15.64 6.62
CA PRO A 106 -2.00 -16.42 6.12
C PRO A 106 -2.20 -17.64 7.04
N PRO A 107 -3.45 -17.98 7.44
CA PRO A 107 -3.72 -19.22 8.15
C PRO A 107 -3.56 -20.35 7.14
N ILE A 108 -2.32 -20.77 6.91
CA ILE A 108 -2.01 -21.92 6.06
C ILE A 108 -2.39 -23.16 6.87
N PRO A 109 -3.38 -23.96 6.45
CA PRO A 109 -3.57 -25.28 7.01
C PRO A 109 -2.28 -26.06 6.79
N SER A 110 -1.74 -26.70 7.83
CA SER A 110 -0.53 -27.54 7.76
C SER A 110 -0.56 -28.56 6.62
N ASP A 111 -1.75 -28.92 6.15
CA ASP A 111 -2.00 -29.88 5.10
C ASP A 111 -1.61 -29.36 3.70
N LEU A 112 -1.61 -28.03 3.49
CA LEU A 112 -1.22 -27.39 2.22
C LEU A 112 0.27 -27.09 2.11
N LEU A 113 1.06 -27.26 3.17
CA LEU A 113 2.53 -27.14 3.12
C LEU A 113 3.18 -28.41 2.56
N ILE A 114 2.49 -29.54 2.57
CA ILE A 114 3.00 -30.83 2.11
C ILE A 114 2.70 -31.05 0.60
N THR A 115 1.60 -30.51 0.08
CA THR A 115 1.17 -30.75 -1.30
C THR A 115 2.02 -30.10 -2.42
N PRO A 116 2.61 -28.89 -2.30
CA PRO A 116 3.41 -28.31 -3.38
C PRO A 116 4.82 -28.93 -3.45
N ILE A 117 5.32 -29.46 -2.34
CA ILE A 117 6.67 -30.03 -2.25
C ILE A 117 6.67 -31.50 -2.66
N THR A 118 5.52 -32.20 -2.53
CA THR A 118 5.39 -33.62 -2.90
C THR A 118 4.65 -33.85 -4.23
N SER A 119 3.91 -32.88 -4.79
CA SER A 119 3.43 -32.95 -6.19
C SER A 119 4.51 -32.47 -7.16
N SER A 120 5.31 -33.45 -7.56
CA SER A 120 6.39 -33.42 -8.52
C SER A 120 6.13 -32.70 -9.86
N HIS A 121 7.25 -32.25 -10.44
CA HIS A 121 7.56 -32.30 -11.88
C HIS A 121 6.84 -31.32 -12.83
N ASN A 122 7.14 -30.01 -12.74
CA ASN A 122 7.13 -29.11 -13.90
C ASN A 122 7.88 -27.79 -13.67
N PHE A 123 9.05 -27.82 -13.04
CA PHE A 123 10.04 -26.76 -13.28
C PHE A 123 10.64 -27.03 -14.67
N PRO A 124 10.43 -26.17 -15.69
CA PRO A 124 11.10 -26.34 -16.96
C PRO A 124 12.62 -26.29 -16.73
N SER A 125 13.28 -27.41 -16.99
CA SER A 125 14.72 -27.62 -16.89
C SER A 125 15.56 -26.69 -17.78
N THR A 126 14.91 -25.83 -18.56
CA THR A 126 15.52 -24.85 -19.47
C THR A 126 16.32 -23.76 -18.73
N VAL A 127 16.08 -23.51 -17.43
CA VAL A 127 16.79 -22.45 -16.68
C VAL A 127 18.15 -22.91 -16.14
N MET A 128 18.43 -24.22 -16.06
CA MET A 128 19.68 -24.74 -15.47
C MET A 128 20.85 -24.94 -16.45
N ILE A 129 20.64 -24.77 -17.76
CA ILE A 129 21.69 -25.06 -18.77
C ILE A 129 22.47 -23.81 -19.22
N LYS A 130 22.11 -22.59 -18.77
CA LYS A 130 22.71 -21.35 -19.30
C LYS A 130 23.74 -20.64 -18.41
N LEU A 131 24.25 -21.30 -17.37
CA LEU A 131 25.27 -20.74 -16.46
C LEU A 131 26.46 -21.67 -16.23
N GLY A 132 26.73 -22.59 -17.17
CA GLY A 132 27.78 -23.59 -17.00
C GLY A 132 28.33 -24.16 -18.31
N THR A 133 28.62 -23.32 -19.30
CA THR A 133 29.61 -23.53 -20.38
C THR A 133 29.97 -22.19 -20.98
#